data_AF-A0AAW3MUR6-F1
#
_entry.id   AF-A0AAW3MUR6-F1
#
_cell.length_a   1.000
_cell.length_b   1.000
_cell.length_c   1.000
_cell.angle_alpha   90.00
_cell.angle_beta   90.00
_cell.angle_gamma   90.00
#
_symmetry.space_group_name_H-M   'P 1'
#
loop_
_entity.id
_entity.type
_entity.pdbx_description
1 polymer ?
#
loop_
_entity_poly.entity_id
_entity_poly.type
_entity_poly.pdbx_seq_one_letter_code
_entity_poly.pdbx_strand_id
1 'polypeptide(L)'
;MTSYRELQAQIEVLQAQAESVRLEEKKAAVSRIREAIALYDLTPGDLFDDLPRKPRRRAKRGPVPPKYRDPQSGATWSGRGREPLWINGQSREQFLIDASV
;
A
#
# COMPACT_ATOMS: atom_id res chain seq x y z
N MET A 1 19.21 16.43 -40.37
CA MET A 1 19.51 16.22 -38.94
C MET A 1 18.27 15.61 -38.31
N THR A 2 18.40 14.53 -37.55
CA THR A 2 17.28 13.96 -36.79
C THR A 2 16.75 15.01 -35.82
N SER A 3 15.46 15.28 -35.88
CA SER A 3 14.81 16.23 -34.98
C SER A 3 14.62 15.61 -33.59
N TYR A 4 14.50 16.46 -32.57
CA TYR A 4 14.25 16.02 -31.20
C TYR A 4 12.98 15.16 -31.08
N ARG A 5 11.92 15.50 -31.82
CA ARG A 5 10.65 14.74 -31.83
C ARG A 5 10.83 13.34 -32.41
N GLU A 6 11.62 13.19 -33.47
CA GLU A 6 11.90 11.87 -34.06
C GLU A 6 12.73 11.00 -33.10
N LEU A 7 13.69 11.59 -32.39
CA LEU A 7 14.46 10.89 -31.36
C LEU A 7 13.56 10.43 -30.20
N GLN A 8 12.63 11.29 -29.74
CA GLN A 8 11.67 10.92 -28.70
C GLN A 8 10.77 9.75 -29.13
N ALA A 9 10.20 9.80 -30.34
CA ALA A 9 9.37 8.72 -30.86
C ALA A 9 10.14 7.39 -30.95
N GLN A 10 11.42 7.44 -31.36
CA GLN A 10 12.27 6.25 -31.43
C GLN A 10 12.60 5.68 -30.03
N ILE A 11 12.80 6.52 -29.03
CA ILE A 11 12.98 6.10 -27.63
C ILE A 11 11.74 5.38 -27.12
N GLU A 12 10.54 5.91 -27.35
CA GLU A 12 9.29 5.29 -26.92
C GLU A 12 9.10 3.89 -27.52
N VAL A 13 9.38 3.75 -28.82
CA VAL A 13 9.34 2.44 -29.50
C VAL A 13 10.34 1.47 -28.89
N LEU A 14 11.58 1.90 -28.66
CA LEU A 14 12.62 1.05 -28.05
C LEU A 14 12.28 0.68 -26.61
N GLN A 15 11.66 1.57 -25.84
CA GLN A 15 11.20 1.28 -24.49
C GLN A 15 10.06 0.26 -24.48
N ALA A 16 9.08 0.40 -25.38
CA ALA A 16 8.00 -0.58 -25.51
C ALA A 16 8.54 -1.96 -25.90
N GLN A 17 9.53 -2.01 -26.81
CA GLN A 17 10.21 -3.24 -27.18
C GLN A 17 10.97 -3.84 -25.99
N ALA A 18 11.74 -3.03 -25.27
CA ALA A 18 12.49 -3.48 -24.09
C ALA A 18 11.57 -4.07 -23.01
N GLU A 19 10.43 -3.43 -22.73
CA GLU A 19 9.45 -3.96 -21.79
C GLU A 19 8.81 -5.27 -22.28
N SER A 20 8.53 -5.39 -23.58
CA SER A 20 8.01 -6.65 -24.14
C SER A 20 9.00 -7.80 -23.96
N VAL A 21 10.29 -7.58 -24.26
CA VAL A 21 11.36 -8.56 -24.07
C VAL A 21 11.51 -8.91 -22.59
N ARG A 22 11.53 -7.90 -21.71
CA ARG A 22 11.61 -8.09 -20.27
C ARG A 22 10.47 -8.96 -19.73
N LEU A 23 9.25 -8.77 -20.23
CA LEU A 23 8.10 -9.58 -19.81
C LEU A 23 8.24 -11.03 -20.26
N GLU A 24 8.69 -11.28 -21.49
CA GLU A 24 8.94 -12.64 -21.99
C GLU A 24 10.09 -13.32 -21.25
N GLU A 25 11.21 -12.62 -21.01
CA GLU A 25 12.31 -13.13 -20.20
C GLU A 25 11.87 -13.47 -18.77
N LYS A 26 11.06 -12.60 -18.16
CA LYS A 26 10.50 -12.85 -16.83
C LYS A 26 9.61 -14.10 -16.82
N LYS A 27 8.74 -14.28 -17.82
CA LYS A 27 7.91 -15.49 -17.95
C LYS A 27 8.78 -16.74 -18.09
N ALA A 28 9.80 -16.69 -18.94
CA ALA A 28 10.74 -17.79 -19.14
C ALA A 28 11.49 -18.14 -17.84
N ALA A 29 11.96 -17.12 -17.09
CA ALA A 29 12.59 -17.32 -15.80
C ALA A 29 11.64 -17.98 -14.79
N VAL A 30 10.38 -17.54 -14.73
CA VAL A 30 9.36 -18.16 -13.87
C VAL A 30 9.10 -19.62 -14.25
N SER A 31 9.07 -19.96 -15.55
CA SER A 31 8.92 -21.37 -15.99
C SER A 31 10.09 -22.23 -15.49
N ARG A 32 11.33 -21.78 -15.71
CA ARG A 32 12.54 -22.49 -15.26
C ARG A 32 12.55 -22.70 -13.74
N ILE A 33 12.14 -21.68 -12.98
CA ILE A 33 12.05 -21.79 -11.51
C ILE A 33 10.97 -22.81 -11.13
N ARG A 34 9.81 -22.81 -11.80
CA ARG A 34 8.75 -23.80 -11.55
C ARG A 34 9.19 -25.22 -11.85
N GLU A 35 9.92 -25.43 -12.94
CA GLU A 35 10.51 -26.72 -13.28
C GLU A 35 11.50 -27.18 -12.20
N ALA A 36 12.37 -26.28 -11.74
CA ALA A 36 13.30 -26.58 -10.64
C ALA A 36 12.56 -26.91 -9.33
N ILE A 37 11.52 -26.16 -8.99
CA ILE A 37 10.67 -26.44 -7.82
C ILE A 37 10.08 -27.86 -7.92
N ALA A 38 9.53 -28.23 -9.08
CA ALA A 38 8.93 -29.54 -9.28
C ALA A 38 9.95 -30.68 -9.29
N LEU A 39 11.14 -30.46 -9.86
CA LEU A 39 12.19 -31.49 -9.97
C LEU A 39 12.79 -31.87 -8.62
N TYR A 40 12.97 -30.90 -7.73
CA TYR A 40 13.63 -31.07 -6.43
C TYR A 40 12.66 -31.04 -5.25
N ASP A 41 11.35 -30.99 -5.50
CA ASP A 41 10.30 -30.86 -4.47
C ASP A 41 10.55 -29.69 -3.51
N LEU A 42 11.00 -28.54 -4.05
CA LEU A 42 11.39 -27.38 -3.24
C LEU A 42 10.17 -26.76 -2.57
N THR A 43 10.29 -26.50 -1.27
CA THR A 43 9.27 -25.81 -0.50
C THR A 43 9.59 -24.30 -0.42
N PRO A 44 8.62 -23.45 -0.05
CA PRO A 44 8.90 -22.05 0.23
C PRO A 44 9.97 -21.83 1.31
N GLY A 45 10.14 -22.77 2.25
CA GLY A 45 11.19 -22.69 3.28
C GLY A 45 12.58 -22.69 2.65
N ASP A 46 12.82 -23.61 1.71
CA ASP A 46 14.09 -23.77 0.99
C ASP A 46 14.47 -22.55 0.13
N LEU A 47 13.50 -21.72 -0.23
CA LEU A 47 13.69 -20.55 -1.10
C LEU A 47 13.74 -19.22 -0.34
N PHE A 48 13.07 -19.11 0.81
CA PHE A 48 12.78 -17.81 1.43
C PHE A 48 13.20 -17.66 2.90
N ASP A 49 13.57 -18.73 3.60
CA ASP A 49 13.84 -18.63 5.05
C ASP A 49 15.15 -17.91 5.38
N ASP A 50 16.21 -18.11 4.57
CA ASP A 50 17.49 -17.42 4.75
C ASP A 50 17.58 -16.07 4.04
N LEU A 51 16.52 -15.65 3.34
CA LEU A 51 16.53 -14.36 2.67
C LEU A 51 16.30 -13.22 3.68
N PRO A 52 17.13 -12.15 3.64
CA PRO A 52 16.94 -11.00 4.52
C PRO A 52 15.56 -10.39 4.24
N ARG A 53 14.62 -10.58 5.17
CA ARG A 53 13.27 -10.03 5.07
C ARG A 53 13.37 -8.51 5.16
N LYS A 54 13.08 -7.83 4.04
CA LYS A 54 12.91 -6.37 4.04
C LYS A 54 11.85 -6.03 5.10
N PRO A 55 12.12 -5.11 6.04
CA PRO A 55 11.15 -4.77 7.07
C PRO A 55 9.86 -4.32 6.40
N ARG A 56 8.75 -5.04 6.70
CA ARG A 56 7.42 -4.63 6.25
C ARG A 56 7.19 -3.22 6.78
N ARG A 57 7.08 -2.24 5.87
CA ARG A 57 6.66 -0.88 6.23
C ARG A 57 5.28 -0.99 6.86
N ARG A 58 5.22 -0.96 8.20
CA ARG A 58 3.95 -0.78 8.90
C ARG A 58 3.41 0.57 8.44
N ALA A 59 2.28 0.55 7.74
CA ALA A 59 1.57 1.79 7.43
C ALA A 59 1.34 2.52 8.75
N LYS A 60 1.91 3.72 8.90
CA LYS A 60 1.58 4.60 10.02
C LYS A 60 0.08 4.86 9.91
N ARG A 61 -0.72 4.30 10.83
CA ARG A 61 -2.13 4.66 10.93
C ARG A 61 -2.17 6.15 11.23
N GLY A 62 -2.67 6.95 10.29
CA GLY A 62 -2.81 8.39 10.45
C GLY A 62 -3.76 8.73 11.61
N PRO A 63 -3.78 10.00 12.05
CA PRO A 63 -4.76 10.47 13.02
C PRO A 63 -6.18 10.17 12.52
N VAL A 64 -6.99 9.58 13.39
CA VAL A 64 -8.39 9.24 13.09
C VAL A 64 -9.20 10.52 13.16
N PRO A 65 -10.10 10.78 12.20
CA PRO A 65 -10.97 11.95 12.26
C PRO A 65 -11.78 11.97 13.58
N PRO A 66 -12.04 13.16 14.14
CA PRO A 66 -12.89 13.29 15.32
C PRO A 66 -14.32 12.83 15.00
N LYS A 67 -14.92 12.04 15.90
CA LYS A 67 -16.30 11.54 15.78
C LYS A 67 -17.28 12.33 16.65
N TYR A 68 -16.79 12.90 17.75
CA TYR A 68 -17.58 13.65 18.72
C TYR A 68 -17.01 15.05 18.94
N ARG A 69 -17.87 16.05 19.19
CA ARG A 69 -17.51 17.43 19.52
C ARG A 69 -18.36 17.96 20.66
N ASP A 70 -17.70 18.64 21.60
CA ASP A 70 -18.36 19.34 22.69
C ASP A 70 -19.00 20.66 22.18
N PRO A 71 -20.33 20.87 22.34
CA PRO A 71 -20.99 22.12 21.97
C PRO A 71 -20.54 23.32 22.80
N GLN A 72 -20.03 23.11 24.02
CA GLN A 72 -19.66 24.21 24.92
C GLN A 72 -18.20 24.64 24.76
N SER A 73 -17.24 23.71 24.74
CA SER A 73 -15.81 24.02 24.62
C SER A 73 -15.24 23.86 23.20
N GLY A 74 -15.95 23.19 22.30
CA GLY A 74 -15.46 22.85 20.97
C GLY A 74 -14.42 21.73 20.93
N ALA A 75 -14.10 21.10 22.07
CA ALA A 75 -13.19 19.95 22.15
C ALA A 75 -13.69 18.78 21.30
N THR A 76 -12.78 18.02 20.68
CA THR A 76 -13.15 16.88 19.82
C THR A 76 -12.56 15.56 20.30
N TRP A 77 -13.26 14.47 20.01
CA TRP A 77 -12.84 13.12 20.37
C TRP A 77 -13.11 12.13 19.23
N SER A 78 -12.12 11.33 18.88
CA SER A 78 -12.20 10.35 17.77
C SER A 78 -12.93 9.05 18.14
N GLY A 79 -13.43 8.93 19.37
CA GLY A 79 -14.02 7.69 19.90
C GLY A 79 -12.98 6.62 20.23
N ARG A 80 -11.68 6.95 20.18
CA ARG A 80 -10.57 6.07 20.58
C ARG A 80 -9.81 6.68 21.74
N GLY A 81 -9.43 5.85 22.71
CA GLY A 81 -8.72 6.27 23.92
C GLY A 81 -9.67 6.64 25.07
N ARG A 82 -9.16 7.34 26.07
CA ARG A 82 -9.92 7.73 27.27
C ARG A 82 -11.10 8.63 26.88
N GLU A 83 -12.28 8.29 27.39
CA GLU A 83 -13.49 9.07 27.18
C GLU A 83 -13.40 10.44 27.90
N PRO A 84 -13.69 11.55 27.22
CA PRO A 84 -13.68 12.88 27.83
C PRO A 84 -14.80 13.08 28.87
N LEU A 85 -14.56 13.97 29.84
CA LEU A 85 -15.51 14.28 30.91
C LEU A 85 -16.85 14.86 30.41
N TRP A 86 -16.84 15.56 29.28
CA TRP A 86 -18.03 16.15 28.67
C TRP A 86 -18.93 15.13 27.94
N ILE A 87 -18.45 13.90 27.72
CA ILE A 87 -19.29 12.77 27.24
C ILE A 87 -19.65 11.83 28.40
N ASN A 88 -18.75 11.73 29.39
CA ASN A 88 -18.88 10.78 30.48
C ASN A 88 -20.18 10.99 31.27
N GLY A 89 -21.08 10.01 31.23
CA GLY A 89 -22.38 10.05 31.90
C GLY A 89 -23.53 10.66 31.08
N GLN A 90 -23.29 11.05 29.82
CA GLN A 90 -24.31 11.57 28.89
C GLN A 90 -24.42 10.70 27.64
N SER A 91 -25.49 10.86 26.85
CA SER A 91 -25.61 10.11 25.59
C SER A 91 -24.61 10.64 24.56
N ARG A 92 -23.74 9.75 24.08
CA ARG A 92 -22.70 10.04 23.07
C ARG A 92 -23.27 10.59 21.76
N GLU A 93 -24.53 10.28 21.48
CA GLU A 93 -25.25 10.72 20.28
C GLU A 93 -25.44 12.23 20.25
N GLN A 94 -25.54 12.89 21.41
CA GLN A 94 -25.70 14.34 21.53
C GLN A 94 -24.48 15.12 21.05
N PHE A 95 -23.32 14.46 21.02
CA PHE A 95 -22.04 15.07 20.65
C PHE A 95 -21.54 14.58 19.30
N LEU A 96 -22.32 13.77 18.57
CA LEU A 96 -21.86 13.17 17.33
C LEU A 96 -21.72 14.24 16.25
N ILE A 97 -20.54 14.31 15.64
CA ILE A 97 -20.32 15.14 14.46
C ILE A 97 -20.92 14.34 13.30
N ASP A 98 -21.98 14.85 12.67
CA ASP A 98 -22.51 14.24 11.46
C ASP A 98 -21.41 14.29 10.39
N ALA A 99 -20.87 13.12 10.06
CA ALA A 99 -19.78 13.00 9.10
C ALA A 99 -20.36 13.02 7.68
N SER A 100 -21.01 14.13 7.33
CA SER A 100 -21.54 14.39 5.99
C SER A 100 -20.58 15.31 5.22
N VAL A 101 -19.34 14.85 4.99
CA VAL A 101 -18.45 15.24 3.87
C VAL A 101 -17.48 14.09 3.60
#